data_AF-A0A3S1TD27-F1
#
_entry.id   AF-A0A3S1TD27-F1
#
_cell.length_a   1.000
_cell.length_b   1.000
_cell.length_c   1.000
_cell.angle_alpha   90.00
_cell.angle_beta   90.00
_cell.angle_gamma   90.00
#
_symmetry.space_group_name_H-M   'P 1'
#
loop_
_entity.id
_entity.type
_entity.pdbx_description
1 polymer ?
#
loop_
_entity_poly.entity_id
_entity_poly.type
_entity_poly.pdbx_seq_one_letter_code
_entity_poly.pdbx_strand_id
1 'polypeptide(L)'
;MSLIPTIGLPKGRAGQFIVDGVADGYEAFALVQAALEIAPDKPVLFVARDGQRLPAIIEALSFAAPGLPVLELPAWDCLPYDRVSPGSDAAAKRLDALT
;
A
#
# COMPACT_ATOMS: atom_id res chain seq x y z
N MET A 1 -18.68 6.20 14.61
CA MET A 1 -17.55 7.04 15.09
C MET A 1 -16.32 6.53 14.34
N SER A 2 -15.65 7.37 13.54
CA SER A 2 -14.45 6.91 12.83
C SER A 2 -13.32 6.71 13.83
N LEU A 3 -12.69 5.53 13.82
CA LEU A 3 -11.54 5.23 14.68
C LEU A 3 -10.25 5.92 14.19
N ILE A 4 -10.30 6.53 13.01
CA ILE A 4 -9.14 7.14 12.37
C ILE A 4 -9.49 8.61 12.06
N PRO A 5 -8.70 9.58 12.55
CA PRO A 5 -8.91 10.99 12.26
C PRO A 5 -8.67 11.27 10.77
N THR A 6 -9.35 12.28 10.24
CA THR A 6 -9.12 12.76 8.87
C THR A 6 -7.74 13.37 8.73
N ILE A 7 -7.07 13.11 7.60
CA ILE A 7 -5.76 13.67 7.26
C ILE A 7 -5.94 15.09 6.69
N GLY A 8 -7.06 15.35 6.00
CA GLY A 8 -7.36 16.67 5.43
C GLY A 8 -6.72 16.89 4.06
N LEU A 9 -6.56 15.82 3.27
CA LEU A 9 -6.01 15.91 1.92
C LEU A 9 -7.01 16.61 0.98
N PRO A 10 -6.55 17.52 0.10
CA PRO A 10 -7.45 18.31 -0.75
C PRO A 10 -8.06 17.46 -1.87
N LYS A 11 -9.38 17.46 -1.94
CA LYS A 11 -10.15 16.72 -2.95
C LYS A 11 -10.01 17.35 -4.34
N GLY A 12 -9.80 16.51 -5.37
CA GLY A 12 -9.83 16.94 -6.77
C GLY A 12 -8.67 17.83 -7.22
N ARG A 13 -7.65 18.05 -6.37
CA ARG A 13 -6.46 18.82 -6.70
C ARG A 13 -5.26 17.90 -6.84
N ALA A 14 -4.70 17.82 -8.05
CA ALA A 14 -3.41 17.17 -8.26
C ALA A 14 -2.29 18.02 -7.62
N GLY A 15 -1.35 17.37 -6.94
CA GLY A 15 -0.23 18.04 -6.30
C GLY A 15 0.58 17.09 -5.42
N GLN A 16 1.68 17.61 -4.88
CA GLN A 16 2.48 16.95 -3.87
C GLN A 16 2.05 17.44 -2.50
N PHE A 17 1.75 16.51 -1.60
CA PHE A 17 1.39 16.77 -0.22
C PHE A 17 2.29 15.96 0.70
N ILE A 18 2.63 16.53 1.84
CA ILE A 18 3.40 15.85 2.87
C ILE A 18 2.44 15.52 4.00
N VAL A 19 2.39 14.24 4.37
CA VAL A 19 1.72 13.76 5.58
C VAL A 19 2.84 13.29 6.51
N ASP A 20 2.97 13.95 7.65
CA ASP A 20 3.96 13.63 8.68
C ASP A 20 3.26 13.23 10.00
N GLY A 21 4.04 12.89 11.03
CA GLY A 21 3.50 12.43 12.31
C GLY A 21 2.89 11.03 12.28
N VAL A 22 3.10 10.26 11.20
CA VAL A 22 2.66 8.86 11.10
C VAL A 22 3.70 7.97 11.76
N ALA A 23 3.34 7.38 12.91
CA ALA A 23 4.20 6.42 13.60
C ALA A 23 4.34 5.12 12.80
N ASP A 24 5.47 4.43 12.96
CA ASP A 24 5.66 3.08 12.40
C ASP A 24 4.53 2.15 12.90
N GLY A 25 3.89 1.44 11.98
CA GLY A 25 2.70 0.60 12.20
C GLY A 25 1.37 1.32 12.01
N TYR A 26 1.34 2.65 11.90
CA TYR A 26 0.11 3.42 11.66
C TYR A 26 -0.18 3.67 10.17
N GLU A 27 0.71 3.24 9.27
CA GLU A 27 0.64 3.53 7.85
C GLU A 27 -0.67 3.00 7.22
N ALA A 28 -1.12 1.81 7.60
CA ALA A 28 -2.37 1.24 7.09
C ALA A 28 -3.59 2.11 7.40
N PHE A 29 -3.66 2.68 8.61
CA PHE A 29 -4.76 3.56 9.01
C PHE A 29 -4.71 4.89 8.23
N ALA A 30 -3.51 5.44 8.06
CA ALA A 30 -3.32 6.64 7.24
C ALA A 30 -3.68 6.39 5.77
N LEU A 31 -3.32 5.23 5.22
CA LEU A 31 -3.66 4.84 3.85
C LEU A 31 -5.16 4.68 3.65
N VAL A 32 -5.86 4.06 4.60
CA VAL A 32 -7.32 3.94 4.55
C VAL A 32 -7.97 5.34 4.53
N GLN A 33 -7.53 6.26 5.38
CA GLN A 33 -8.08 7.63 5.37
C GLN A 33 -7.74 8.39 4.10
N ALA A 34 -6.50 8.28 3.61
CA ALA A 34 -6.12 8.87 2.34
C ALA A 34 -7.01 8.35 1.20
N ALA A 35 -7.21 7.03 1.12
CA ALA A 35 -8.08 6.42 0.11
C ALA A 35 -9.51 6.96 0.18
N LEU A 36 -10.11 7.02 1.38
CA LEU A 36 -11.45 7.55 1.59
C LEU A 36 -11.58 9.04 1.23
N GLU A 37 -10.54 9.83 1.49
CA GLU A 37 -10.57 11.28 1.26
C GLU A 37 -10.35 11.66 -0.20
N ILE A 38 -9.35 11.08 -0.87
CA ILE A 38 -8.91 11.52 -2.21
C ILE A 38 -9.27 10.56 -3.34
N ALA A 39 -9.63 9.31 -3.03
CA ALA A 39 -9.85 8.27 -4.02
C ALA A 39 -11.07 7.38 -3.69
N PRO A 40 -12.27 7.93 -3.37
CA PRO A 40 -13.42 7.13 -2.97
C PRO A 40 -13.84 6.11 -4.04
N ASP A 41 -13.64 6.44 -5.32
CA ASP A 41 -13.99 5.60 -6.47
C ASP A 41 -12.77 5.28 -7.35
N LYS A 42 -11.56 5.36 -6.80
CA LYS A 42 -10.30 5.19 -7.54
C LYS A 42 -9.28 4.39 -6.72
N PRO A 43 -8.35 3.66 -7.37
CA PRO A 43 -7.29 2.97 -6.64
C PRO A 43 -6.28 3.96 -6.04
N VAL A 44 -5.69 3.57 -4.91
CA VAL A 44 -4.50 4.22 -4.34
C VAL A 44 -3.31 3.29 -4.54
N LEU A 45 -2.25 3.80 -5.17
CA LEU A 45 -0.97 3.11 -5.25
C LEU A 45 -0.09 3.55 -4.08
N PHE A 46 0.20 2.61 -3.18
CA PHE A 46 1.17 2.84 -2.12
C PHE A 46 2.52 2.23 -2.51
N VAL A 47 3.56 3.07 -2.52
CA VAL A 47 4.94 2.65 -2.74
C VAL A 47 5.63 2.56 -1.38
N ALA A 48 5.81 1.34 -0.89
CA ALA A 48 6.54 1.10 0.35
C ALA A 48 8.03 1.46 0.20
N ARG A 49 8.68 1.83 1.31
CA ARG A 49 10.12 2.10 1.35
C ARG A 49 10.95 0.86 0.99
N ASP A 50 10.51 -0.29 1.44
CA ASP A 50 11.14 -1.59 1.20
C ASP A 50 10.07 -2.70 1.23
N GLY A 51 10.38 -3.84 0.61
CA GLY A 51 9.43 -4.95 0.50
C GLY A 51 9.21 -5.74 1.79
N GLN A 52 10.11 -5.63 2.78
CA GLN A 52 9.98 -6.39 4.04
C GLN A 52 8.83 -5.87 4.91
N ARG A 53 8.40 -4.62 4.69
CA ARG A 53 7.26 -4.01 5.37
C ARG A 53 5.90 -4.41 4.81
N LEU A 54 5.83 -4.90 3.57
CA LEU A 54 4.56 -5.20 2.89
C LEU A 54 3.65 -6.15 3.71
N PRO A 55 4.12 -7.29 4.24
CA PRO A 55 3.26 -8.21 4.97
C PRO A 55 2.56 -7.57 6.17
N ALA A 56 3.29 -6.79 6.97
CA ALA A 56 2.74 -6.11 8.14
C ALA A 56 1.72 -5.03 7.77
N ILE A 57 1.97 -4.29 6.66
CA ILE A 57 1.03 -3.29 6.16
C ILE A 57 -0.26 -3.95 5.66
N ILE A 58 -0.15 -5.06 4.91
CA ILE A 58 -1.30 -5.80 4.40
C ILE A 58 -2.14 -6.37 5.55
N GLU A 59 -1.49 -6.95 6.56
CA GLU A 59 -2.17 -7.43 7.76
C GLU A 59 -2.92 -6.29 8.48
N ALA A 60 -2.25 -5.16 8.70
CA ALA A 60 -2.87 -3.99 9.33
C ALA A 60 -4.01 -3.39 8.49
N LEU A 61 -3.90 -3.40 7.15
CA LEU A 61 -4.98 -3.00 6.23
C LEU A 61 -6.19 -3.92 6.36
N SER A 62 -5.97 -5.23 6.44
CA SER A 62 -7.04 -6.23 6.61
C SER A 62 -7.82 -6.02 7.90
N PHE A 63 -7.15 -5.54 8.96
CA PHE A 63 -7.78 -5.15 10.21
C PHE A 63 -8.49 -3.79 10.10
N ALA A 64 -7.82 -2.78 9.55
CA ALA A 64 -8.31 -1.39 9.52
C ALA A 64 -9.50 -1.20 8.55
N ALA A 65 -9.51 -1.92 7.43
CA ALA A 65 -10.57 -1.87 6.43
C ALA A 65 -10.74 -3.24 5.74
N PRO A 66 -11.40 -4.22 6.39
CA PRO A 66 -11.53 -5.58 5.86
C PRO A 66 -12.22 -5.67 4.49
N GLY A 67 -13.04 -4.67 4.14
CA GLY A 67 -13.73 -4.60 2.85
C GLY A 67 -12.94 -3.90 1.74
N LEU A 68 -11.75 -3.39 2.04
CA LEU A 68 -10.90 -2.73 1.04
C LEU A 68 -10.10 -3.78 0.28
N PRO A 69 -10.27 -3.89 -1.07
CA PRO A 69 -9.43 -4.78 -1.86
C PRO A 69 -7.98 -4.30 -1.83
N VAL A 70 -7.06 -5.22 -1.55
CA VAL A 70 -5.61 -4.97 -1.55
C VAL A 70 -4.96 -5.87 -2.58
N LEU A 71 -4.24 -5.26 -3.53
CA LEU A 71 -3.39 -5.96 -4.48
C LEU A 71 -1.93 -5.75 -4.09
N GLU A 72 -1.17 -6.82 -3.97
CA GLU A 72 0.26 -6.78 -3.64
C GLU A 72 1.09 -6.98 -4.91
N LEU A 73 1.95 -6.00 -5.23
CA LEU A 73 3.00 -6.16 -6.23
C LEU A 73 4.36 -6.27 -5.52
N PRO A 74 4.84 -7.48 -5.20
CA PRO A 74 6.08 -7.65 -4.45
C PRO A 74 7.30 -7.37 -5.33
N ALA A 75 8.43 -7.08 -4.68
CA ALA A 75 9.73 -7.07 -5.35
C ALA A 75 10.09 -8.46 -5.89
N TRP A 76 11.05 -8.51 -6.81
CA TRP A 76 11.71 -9.78 -7.11
C TRP A 76 12.50 -10.25 -5.90
N ASP A 77 12.59 -11.57 -5.72
CA ASP A 77 13.38 -12.25 -4.68
C ASP A 77 14.84 -12.46 -5.09
N CYS A 78 15.30 -11.82 -6.17
CA CYS A 78 16.68 -11.81 -6.65
C CYS A 78 17.24 -10.39 -6.72
N LEU A 79 18.57 -10.28 -6.78
CA LEU A 79 19.27 -9.00 -6.90
C LEU A 79 19.31 -8.51 -8.36
N PRO A 80 19.59 -7.21 -8.59
CA PRO A 80 19.91 -6.72 -9.93
C PRO A 80 21.09 -7.48 -10.52
N TYR A 81 20.90 -8.06 -11.71
CA TYR A 81 21.90 -8.87 -12.44
C TYR A 81 22.31 -10.17 -11.71
N ASP A 82 21.41 -10.74 -10.92
CA ASP A 82 21.59 -12.06 -10.35
C ASP A 82 21.72 -13.15 -11.43
N ARG A 83 22.46 -14.21 -11.11
CA ARG A 83 22.59 -15.40 -11.97
C ARG A 83 21.45 -16.40 -11.74
N VAL A 84 20.66 -16.18 -10.70
CA VAL A 84 19.49 -17.00 -10.38
C VAL A 84 18.23 -16.24 -10.79
N SER A 85 17.35 -16.92 -11.53
CA SER A 85 16.04 -16.38 -11.87
C SER A 85 15.18 -16.23 -10.62
N PRO A 86 14.24 -15.28 -10.59
CA PRO A 86 13.33 -15.16 -9.48
C PRO A 86 12.50 -16.43 -9.27
N GLY A 87 12.13 -16.69 -8.02
CA GLY A 87 11.31 -17.82 -7.64
C GLY A 87 9.94 -17.80 -8.32
N SER A 88 9.37 -18.98 -8.54
CA SER A 88 8.04 -19.12 -9.16
C SER A 88 6.93 -18.47 -8.34
N ASP A 89 7.04 -18.45 -7.01
CA ASP A 89 6.07 -17.78 -6.12
C ASP A 89 6.07 -16.26 -6.32
N ALA A 90 7.25 -15.63 -6.31
CA ALA A 90 7.39 -14.20 -6.56
C ALA A 90 6.89 -13.84 -7.97
N ALA A 91 7.20 -14.66 -8.98
CA ALA A 91 6.71 -14.47 -10.34
C ALA A 91 5.18 -14.56 -10.43
N ALA A 92 4.57 -15.56 -9.79
CA ALA A 92 3.13 -15.79 -9.80
C ALA A 92 2.36 -14.65 -9.12
N LYS A 93 2.79 -14.20 -7.94
CA LYS A 93 2.17 -13.06 -7.22
C LYS A 93 2.22 -11.78 -8.05
N ARG A 94 3.35 -11.53 -8.72
CA ARG A 94 3.48 -10.37 -9.60
C ARG A 94 2.58 -10.46 -10.83
N LEU A 95 2.40 -11.65 -11.40
CA LEU A 95 1.48 -11.85 -12.51
C LEU A 95 0.04 -11.57 -12.09
N ASP A 96 -0.40 -12.14 -10.95
CA ASP A 96 -1.73 -11.95 -10.38
C ASP A 96 -2.06 -10.46 -10.16
N ALA A 97 -1.07 -9.66 -9.72
CA ALA A 97 -1.25 -8.23 -9.52
C ALA A 97 -1.32 -7.39 -10.81
N LEU A 98 -0.93 -7.93 -11.97
CA LEU A 98 -0.77 -7.19 -13.23
C LEU A 98 -1.77 -7.59 -14.33
N THR A 99 -2.61 -8.59 -14.09
CA THR A 99 -3.60 -9.12 -15.05
C THR A 99 -5.02 -8.91 -14.55
#